data_AF-A0A7G3AXQ4-F1
#
_entry.id   AF-A0A7G3AXQ4-F1
#
_cell.length_a   1.000
_cell.length_b   1.000
_cell.length_c   1.000
_cell.angle_alpha   90.00
_cell.angle_beta   90.00
_cell.angle_gamma   90.00
#
_symmetry.space_group_name_H-M   'P 1'
#
loop_
_entity.id
_entity.type
_entity.pdbx_description
1 polymer ?
#
loop_
_entity_poly.entity_id
_entity_poly.type
_entity_poly.pdbx_seq_one_letter_code
_entity_poly.pdbx_strand_id
1 'polypeptide(L)'
;KFVRKPDSEQPSPTSSSGGRISSAEHNRHLQSLIAELRALKEVNQRLSDDNQELRDLCCFLDDDRQKSRKLSREWHRFGRYTASVMRQEVSAYQNKLRQLDDKQQELIRDNLELKDLCLYLDEERANAAAMARVCSNCGATMEPVVRDDGDGSSSSTNADEPMQTLRNFERSIPELNIRPTITDQTLQYVRSLERRIRQLEEENTTRTTPTPQAPAQNAATGAADPISGRPEAVVRALQVLEVREQLERDPRHRGHIALGDSTSPSGDDAEKVLMREMCNVMWRNGGKMDDTSSNEPEMDC
;
A
#
# COMPACT_ATOMS: atom_id res chain seq x y z
N LYS A 1 57.39 -28.38 -14.37
CA LYS A 1 58.58 -28.90 -15.08
C LYS A 1 59.63 -27.79 -15.10
N PHE A 2 60.55 -27.77 -14.14
CA PHE A 2 61.68 -26.83 -14.13
C PHE A 2 62.90 -27.56 -14.70
N VAL A 3 63.37 -27.10 -15.86
CA VAL A 3 64.58 -27.60 -16.52
C VAL A 3 65.77 -26.90 -15.90
N ARG A 4 66.63 -27.66 -15.19
CA ARG A 4 67.99 -27.20 -14.83
C ARG A 4 68.89 -27.40 -16.04
N LYS A 5 69.62 -26.35 -16.43
CA LYS A 5 70.73 -26.41 -17.38
C LYS A 5 72.05 -26.36 -16.58
N PRO A 6 73.04 -27.22 -16.86
CA PRO A 6 74.35 -27.18 -16.21
C PRO A 6 75.37 -26.34 -16.99
N ASP A 7 76.51 -26.12 -16.32
CA ASP A 7 77.80 -25.60 -16.75
C ASP A 7 78.01 -24.07 -16.87
N SER A 8 78.93 -23.56 -16.06
CA SER A 8 80.27 -23.25 -16.57
C SER A 8 81.27 -22.95 -15.45
N GLU A 9 82.50 -23.40 -15.67
CA GLU A 9 83.65 -23.37 -14.77
C GLU A 9 84.13 -21.96 -14.35
N GLN A 10 84.88 -21.96 -13.25
CA GLN A 10 85.61 -20.86 -12.60
C GLN A 10 86.44 -19.98 -13.56
N PRO A 11 86.76 -18.76 -13.09
CA PRO A 11 88.17 -18.56 -12.74
C PRO A 11 88.36 -17.94 -11.35
N SER A 12 89.34 -18.47 -10.63
CA SER A 12 89.89 -17.95 -9.38
C SER A 12 90.44 -16.52 -9.57
N PRO A 13 90.21 -15.57 -8.64
CA PRO A 13 91.01 -14.36 -8.62
C PRO A 13 92.28 -14.61 -7.78
N THR A 14 93.39 -14.33 -8.43
CA THR A 14 94.74 -14.28 -7.87
C THR A 14 94.82 -13.28 -6.73
N SER A 15 95.56 -13.64 -5.69
CA SER A 15 95.93 -12.75 -4.59
C SER A 15 96.86 -11.65 -5.07
N SER A 16 96.66 -10.41 -4.60
CA SER A 16 97.70 -9.45 -4.17
C SER A 16 97.38 -7.99 -4.53
N SER A 17 96.60 -7.34 -3.67
CA SER A 17 96.84 -5.95 -3.27
C SER A 17 96.15 -5.70 -1.93
N GLY A 18 96.82 -6.14 -0.86
CA GLY A 18 96.45 -5.82 0.51
C GLY A 18 96.79 -4.37 0.83
N GLY A 19 96.03 -3.44 0.25
CA GLY A 19 95.86 -2.13 0.88
C GLY A 19 95.21 -2.39 2.22
N ARG A 20 95.89 -2.05 3.32
CA ARG A 20 95.29 -2.03 4.66
C ARG A 20 94.21 -0.95 4.64
N ILE A 21 93.02 -1.26 4.12
CA ILE A 21 91.81 -0.49 4.40
C ILE A 21 91.79 -0.38 5.92
N SER A 22 91.78 0.85 6.42
CA SER A 22 91.91 1.09 7.85
C SER A 22 90.81 0.29 8.57
N SER A 23 91.11 -0.31 9.72
CA SER A 23 90.09 -1.00 10.52
C SER A 23 88.87 -0.10 10.76
N ALA A 24 89.05 1.22 10.78
CA ALA A 24 87.99 2.22 10.86
C ALA A 24 87.07 2.26 9.61
N GLU A 25 87.60 2.10 8.39
CA GLU A 25 86.81 2.08 7.15
C GLU A 25 86.01 0.78 7.02
N HIS A 26 86.62 -0.36 7.38
CA HIS A 26 85.89 -1.63 7.47
C HIS A 26 84.75 -1.55 8.49
N ASN A 27 85.00 -0.98 9.68
CA ASN A 27 83.97 -0.78 10.69
C ASN A 27 82.86 0.17 10.22
N ARG A 28 83.18 1.23 9.48
CA ARG A 28 82.18 2.11 8.85
C ARG A 28 81.33 1.39 7.82
N HIS A 29 81.95 0.59 6.96
CA HIS A 29 81.23 -0.20 5.96
C HIS A 29 80.29 -1.22 6.63
N LEU A 30 80.77 -1.91 7.67
CA LEU A 30 79.97 -2.85 8.46
C LEU A 30 78.77 -2.16 9.13
N GLN A 31 78.96 -0.97 9.72
CA GLN A 31 77.88 -0.17 10.31
C GLN A 31 76.82 0.22 9.26
N SER A 32 77.25 0.61 8.05
CA SER A 32 76.35 0.93 6.94
C SER A 32 75.52 -0.29 6.53
N LEU A 33 76.14 -1.46 6.37
CA LEU A 33 75.45 -2.70 6.04
C LEU A 33 74.45 -3.09 7.13
N ILE A 34 74.79 -2.92 8.41
CA ILE A 34 73.86 -3.18 9.52
C ILE A 34 72.65 -2.24 9.46
N ALA A 35 72.86 -0.95 9.16
CA ALA A 35 71.77 0.01 9.02
C ALA A 35 70.85 -0.35 7.84
N GLU A 36 71.43 -0.71 6.70
CA GLU A 36 70.69 -1.17 5.52
C GLU A 36 69.91 -2.45 5.82
N LEU A 37 70.52 -3.42 6.52
CA LEU A 37 69.85 -4.67 6.91
C LEU A 37 68.66 -4.39 7.84
N ARG A 38 68.75 -3.40 8.74
CA ARG A 38 67.61 -2.95 9.56
C ARG A 38 66.52 -2.30 8.71
N ALA A 39 66.87 -1.41 7.78
CA ALA A 39 65.91 -0.76 6.90
C ALA A 39 65.19 -1.77 5.99
N LEU A 40 65.93 -2.73 5.42
CA LEU A 40 65.35 -3.81 4.62
C LEU A 40 64.41 -4.71 5.44
N LYS A 41 64.75 -4.99 6.71
CA LYS A 41 63.85 -5.71 7.61
C LYS A 41 62.54 -4.96 7.87
N GLU A 42 62.60 -3.65 8.08
CA GLU A 42 61.41 -2.83 8.30
C GLU A 42 60.51 -2.79 7.04
N VAL A 43 61.10 -2.62 5.86
CA VAL A 43 60.35 -2.68 4.59
C VAL A 43 59.72 -4.06 4.39
N ASN A 44 60.46 -5.13 4.66
CA ASN A 44 59.94 -6.49 4.50
C ASN A 44 58.80 -6.78 5.50
N GLN A 45 58.89 -6.26 6.73
CA GLN A 45 57.80 -6.36 7.70
C GLN A 45 56.55 -5.64 7.18
N ARG A 46 56.68 -4.39 6.72
CA ARG A 46 55.57 -3.63 6.14
C ARG A 46 54.94 -4.36 4.95
N LEU A 47 55.75 -4.89 4.03
CA LEU A 47 55.25 -5.68 2.91
C LEU A 47 54.56 -6.99 3.35
N SER A 48 55.00 -7.59 4.46
CA SER A 48 54.34 -8.76 5.04
C SER A 48 52.99 -8.40 5.65
N ASP A 49 52.89 -7.25 6.33
CA ASP A 49 51.66 -6.72 6.90
C ASP A 49 50.67 -6.37 5.77
N ASP A 50 51.11 -5.63 4.74
CA ASP A 50 50.32 -5.33 3.55
C ASP A 50 49.83 -6.61 2.85
N ASN A 51 50.66 -7.66 2.76
CA ASN A 51 50.25 -8.95 2.21
C ASN A 51 49.17 -9.64 3.06
N GLN A 52 49.23 -9.49 4.38
CA GLN A 52 48.20 -10.03 5.26
C GLN A 52 46.89 -9.26 5.10
N GLU A 53 46.95 -7.92 5.09
CA GLU A 53 45.78 -7.08 4.86
C GLU A 53 45.11 -7.37 3.50
N LEU A 54 45.91 -7.59 2.44
CA LEU A 54 45.38 -8.00 1.14
C LEU A 54 44.67 -9.35 1.17
N ARG A 55 45.16 -10.31 1.97
CA ARG A 55 44.47 -11.60 2.15
C ARG A 55 43.15 -11.42 2.89
N ASP A 56 43.15 -10.62 3.95
CA ASP A 56 41.96 -10.36 4.75
C ASP A 56 40.89 -9.61 3.91
N LEU A 57 41.32 -8.66 3.08
CA LEU A 57 40.45 -7.97 2.13
C LEU A 57 39.86 -8.94 1.10
N CYS A 58 40.66 -9.86 0.55
CA CYS A 58 40.15 -10.89 -0.37
C CYS A 58 39.06 -11.74 0.29
N CYS A 59 39.27 -12.18 1.54
CA CYS A 59 38.24 -12.92 2.29
C CYS A 59 36.97 -12.09 2.47
N PHE A 60 37.08 -10.83 2.90
CA PHE A 60 35.95 -9.93 3.08
C PHE A 60 35.15 -9.72 1.79
N LEU A 61 35.83 -9.49 0.65
CA LEU A 61 35.18 -9.29 -0.64
C LEU A 61 34.50 -10.57 -1.15
N ASP A 62 35.08 -11.75 -0.87
CA ASP A 62 34.43 -13.02 -1.20
C ASP A 62 33.16 -13.25 -0.38
N ASP A 63 33.17 -12.91 0.91
CA ASP A 63 31.98 -12.97 1.77
C ASP A 63 30.90 -11.99 1.31
N ASP A 64 31.26 -10.74 1.02
CA ASP A 64 30.32 -9.74 0.50
C ASP A 64 29.73 -10.17 -0.85
N ARG A 65 30.57 -10.72 -1.74
CA ARG A 65 30.11 -11.31 -3.00
C ARG A 65 29.13 -12.46 -2.78
N GLN A 66 29.35 -13.31 -1.78
CA GLN A 66 28.42 -14.39 -1.44
C GLN A 66 27.10 -13.85 -0.88
N LYS A 67 27.14 -12.84 -0.01
CA LYS A 67 25.95 -12.16 0.54
C LYS A 67 25.12 -11.52 -0.58
N SER A 68 25.75 -10.80 -1.51
CA SER A 68 25.08 -10.22 -2.68
C SER A 68 24.38 -11.28 -3.54
N ARG A 69 24.99 -12.46 -3.75
CA ARG A 69 24.35 -13.58 -4.47
C ARG A 69 23.16 -14.17 -3.71
N LYS A 70 23.25 -14.30 -2.37
CA LYS A 70 22.12 -14.77 -1.55
C LYS A 70 20.96 -13.79 -1.61
N LEU A 71 21.22 -12.50 -1.44
CA LEU A 71 20.23 -11.43 -1.55
C LEU A 71 19.55 -11.43 -2.92
N SER A 72 20.32 -11.59 -4.00
CA SER A 72 19.76 -11.70 -5.35
C SER A 72 18.79 -12.88 -5.47
N ARG A 73 19.11 -14.05 -4.92
CA ARG A 73 18.20 -15.21 -4.97
C ARG A 73 16.90 -14.97 -4.20
N GLU A 74 16.98 -14.41 -2.99
CA GLU A 74 15.80 -14.05 -2.21
C GLU A 74 14.98 -12.96 -2.91
N TRP A 75 15.62 -11.98 -3.55
CA TRP A 75 14.94 -10.99 -4.39
C TRP A 75 14.13 -11.65 -5.52
N HIS A 76 14.71 -12.61 -6.23
CA HIS A 76 13.99 -13.34 -7.27
C HIS A 76 12.81 -14.13 -6.71
N ARG A 77 12.96 -14.77 -5.54
CA ARG A 77 11.89 -15.51 -4.87
C ARG A 77 10.76 -14.56 -4.45
N PHE A 78 11.09 -13.45 -3.80
CA PHE A 78 10.16 -12.40 -3.41
C PHE A 78 9.39 -11.83 -4.61
N GLY A 79 10.09 -11.54 -5.71
CA GLY A 79 9.48 -11.06 -6.95
C GLY A 79 8.47 -12.05 -7.53
N ARG A 80 8.82 -13.35 -7.58
CA ARG A 80 7.88 -14.40 -8.03
C ARG A 80 6.65 -14.51 -7.12
N TYR A 81 6.84 -14.49 -5.81
CA TYR A 81 5.75 -14.55 -4.84
C TYR A 81 4.81 -13.36 -4.99
N THR A 82 5.34 -12.14 -4.99
CA THR A 82 4.55 -10.90 -5.12
C THR A 82 3.75 -10.89 -6.42
N ALA A 83 4.37 -11.25 -7.54
CA ALA A 83 3.69 -11.32 -8.82
C ALA A 83 2.59 -12.40 -8.84
N SER A 84 2.79 -13.54 -8.16
CA SER A 84 1.79 -14.59 -8.02
C SER A 84 0.59 -14.12 -7.22
N VAL A 85 0.82 -13.49 -6.06
CA VAL A 85 -0.23 -12.96 -5.20
C VAL A 85 -1.02 -11.90 -5.95
N MET A 86 -0.36 -10.93 -6.59
CA MET A 86 -1.05 -9.89 -7.37
C MET A 86 -1.92 -10.47 -8.49
N ARG A 87 -1.43 -11.47 -9.23
CA ARG A 87 -2.25 -12.17 -10.25
C ARG A 87 -3.45 -12.88 -9.64
N GLN A 88 -3.28 -13.52 -8.49
CA GLN A 88 -4.36 -14.22 -7.80
C GLN A 88 -5.44 -13.23 -7.32
N GLU A 89 -5.04 -12.10 -6.74
CA GLU A 89 -5.96 -11.04 -6.30
C GLU A 89 -6.75 -10.45 -7.48
N VAL A 90 -6.07 -10.13 -8.59
CA VAL A 90 -6.74 -9.64 -9.81
C VAL A 90 -7.77 -10.64 -10.33
N SER A 91 -7.41 -11.93 -10.38
CA SER A 91 -8.34 -13.00 -10.78
C SER A 91 -9.53 -13.11 -9.83
N ALA A 92 -9.30 -13.01 -8.51
CA ALA A 92 -10.36 -13.02 -7.52
C ALA A 92 -11.35 -11.85 -7.71
N TYR A 93 -10.84 -10.63 -7.94
CA TYR A 93 -11.68 -9.47 -8.22
C TYR A 93 -12.45 -9.59 -9.54
N GLN A 94 -11.81 -10.10 -10.60
CA GLN A 94 -12.49 -10.35 -11.88
C GLN A 94 -13.63 -11.36 -11.74
N ASN A 95 -13.42 -12.44 -10.98
CA ASN A 95 -14.46 -13.41 -10.70
C ASN A 95 -15.60 -12.80 -9.88
N LYS A 96 -15.27 -11.94 -8.90
CA LYS A 96 -16.30 -11.26 -8.09
C LYS A 96 -17.14 -10.30 -8.92
N LEU A 97 -16.51 -9.55 -9.83
CA LEU A 97 -17.20 -8.67 -10.77
C LEU A 97 -18.17 -9.46 -11.65
N ARG A 98 -17.74 -10.60 -12.20
CA ARG A 98 -18.62 -11.47 -13.00
C ARG A 98 -19.83 -11.95 -12.21
N GLN A 99 -19.62 -12.42 -10.97
CA GLN A 99 -20.73 -12.85 -10.11
C GLN A 99 -21.73 -11.73 -9.81
N LEU A 100 -21.27 -10.49 -9.65
CA LEU A 100 -22.15 -9.35 -9.40
C LEU A 100 -22.93 -8.98 -10.66
N ASP A 101 -22.30 -9.03 -11.83
CA ASP A 101 -22.96 -8.81 -13.12
C ASP A 101 -24.04 -9.87 -13.38
N ASP A 102 -23.73 -11.15 -13.15
CA ASP A 102 -24.71 -12.24 -13.28
C ASP A 102 -25.94 -12.04 -12.38
N LYS A 103 -25.72 -11.64 -11.12
CA LYS A 103 -26.80 -11.32 -10.17
C LYS A 103 -27.62 -10.11 -10.61
N GLN A 104 -26.96 -9.09 -11.15
CA GLN A 104 -27.64 -7.91 -11.67
C GLN A 104 -28.53 -8.30 -12.87
N GLN A 105 -28.06 -9.16 -13.77
CA GLN A 105 -28.85 -9.67 -14.88
C GLN A 105 -30.05 -10.51 -14.40
N GLU A 106 -29.87 -11.33 -13.37
CA GLU A 106 -30.97 -12.08 -12.74
C GLU A 106 -32.04 -11.15 -12.17
N LEU A 107 -31.66 -10.15 -11.37
CA LEU A 107 -32.60 -9.16 -10.83
C LEU A 107 -33.32 -8.37 -11.93
N ILE A 108 -32.65 -8.07 -13.05
CA ILE A 108 -33.28 -7.42 -14.20
C ILE A 108 -34.34 -8.34 -14.80
N ARG A 109 -34.05 -9.64 -14.98
CA ARG A 109 -35.03 -10.61 -15.50
C ARG A 109 -36.24 -10.72 -14.58
N ASP A 110 -36.03 -10.91 -13.28
CA ASP A 110 -37.12 -10.98 -12.30
C ASP A 110 -37.98 -9.70 -12.32
N ASN A 111 -37.36 -8.53 -12.47
CA ASN A 111 -38.09 -7.27 -12.59
C ASN A 111 -38.92 -7.17 -13.87
N LEU A 112 -38.45 -7.74 -14.98
CA LEU A 112 -39.21 -7.77 -16.22
C LEU A 112 -40.39 -8.72 -16.10
N GLU A 113 -40.20 -9.92 -15.53
CA GLU A 113 -41.27 -10.88 -15.28
C GLU A 113 -42.35 -10.32 -14.33
N LEU A 114 -41.94 -9.60 -13.28
CA LEU A 114 -42.87 -8.92 -12.38
C LEU A 114 -43.66 -7.82 -13.09
N LYS A 115 -43.03 -7.04 -13.97
CA LYS A 115 -43.73 -6.02 -14.77
C LYS A 115 -44.77 -6.66 -15.69
N ASP A 116 -44.43 -7.76 -16.33
CA ASP A 116 -45.36 -8.50 -17.20
C ASP A 116 -46.55 -9.05 -16.41
N LEU A 117 -46.31 -9.58 -15.19
CA LEU A 117 -47.39 -10.03 -14.31
C LEU A 117 -48.30 -8.87 -13.86
N CYS A 118 -47.74 -7.71 -13.53
CA CYS A 118 -48.53 -6.53 -13.19
C CYS A 118 -49.41 -6.08 -14.36
N LEU A 119 -48.85 -6.04 -15.59
CA LEU A 119 -49.62 -5.71 -16.78
C LEU A 119 -50.78 -6.68 -16.99
N TYR A 120 -50.54 -7.99 -16.84
CA TYR A 120 -51.58 -9.00 -16.94
C TYR A 120 -52.70 -8.80 -15.91
N LEU A 121 -52.36 -8.57 -14.64
CA LEU A 121 -53.34 -8.32 -13.58
C LEU A 121 -54.11 -7.01 -13.78
N ASP A 122 -53.48 -5.99 -14.37
CA ASP A 122 -54.14 -4.73 -14.70
C ASP A 122 -55.11 -4.89 -15.87
N GLU A 123 -54.76 -5.70 -16.89
CA GLU A 123 -55.66 -6.08 -17.98
C GLU A 123 -56.88 -6.86 -17.47
N GLU A 124 -56.68 -7.84 -16.57
CA GLU A 124 -57.79 -8.57 -15.96
C GLU A 124 -58.71 -7.65 -15.15
N ARG A 125 -58.14 -6.74 -14.34
CA ARG A 125 -58.92 -5.74 -13.58
C ARG A 125 -59.66 -4.78 -14.51
N ALA A 126 -59.04 -4.32 -15.58
CA ALA A 126 -59.68 -3.46 -16.57
C ALA A 126 -60.83 -4.18 -17.29
N ASN A 127 -60.64 -5.45 -17.66
CA ASN A 127 -61.66 -6.28 -18.30
C ASN A 127 -62.83 -6.58 -17.34
N ALA A 128 -62.54 -6.94 -16.09
CA ALA A 128 -63.55 -7.12 -15.05
C ALA A 128 -64.34 -5.83 -14.78
N ALA A 129 -63.66 -4.68 -14.73
CA ALA A 129 -64.31 -3.38 -14.61
C ALA A 129 -65.16 -3.02 -15.83
N ALA A 130 -64.70 -3.32 -17.05
CA ALA A 130 -65.49 -3.14 -18.28
C ALA A 130 -66.74 -4.03 -18.29
N MET A 131 -66.62 -5.28 -17.85
CA MET A 131 -67.74 -6.22 -17.74
C MET A 131 -68.74 -5.78 -16.66
N ALA A 132 -68.26 -5.22 -15.55
CA ALA A 132 -69.10 -4.63 -14.49
C ALA A 132 -69.81 -3.32 -14.92
N ARG A 133 -69.32 -2.62 -15.96
CA ARG A 133 -69.96 -1.41 -16.52
C ARG A 133 -71.16 -1.72 -17.41
N VAL A 134 -71.40 -2.98 -17.76
CA VAL A 134 -72.58 -3.40 -18.53
C VAL A 134 -73.68 -3.80 -17.56
N CYS A 135 -74.78 -3.04 -17.54
CA CYS A 135 -75.91 -3.34 -16.68
C CYS A 135 -76.53 -4.70 -17.05
N SER A 136 -76.48 -5.69 -16.17
CA SER A 136 -76.97 -7.05 -16.44
C SER A 136 -78.49 -7.12 -16.73
N ASN A 137 -79.26 -6.09 -16.39
CA ASN A 137 -80.72 -6.08 -16.53
C ASN A 137 -81.22 -5.37 -17.81
N CYS A 138 -80.38 -4.59 -18.49
CA CYS A 138 -80.78 -3.88 -19.72
C CYS A 138 -79.67 -3.72 -20.77
N GLY A 139 -78.45 -4.18 -20.49
CA GLY A 139 -77.32 -4.14 -21.43
C GLY A 139 -76.73 -2.74 -21.66
N ALA A 140 -77.23 -1.70 -20.99
CA ALA A 140 -76.71 -0.35 -21.12
C ALA A 140 -75.31 -0.24 -20.48
N THR A 141 -74.36 0.34 -21.21
CA THR A 141 -73.04 0.73 -20.71
C THR A 141 -73.17 1.95 -19.82
N MET A 142 -72.77 1.83 -18.55
CA MET A 142 -72.73 2.94 -17.60
C MET A 142 -71.46 3.78 -17.84
N GLU A 143 -71.63 5.09 -18.09
CA GLU A 143 -70.53 6.07 -18.19
C GLU A 143 -69.78 6.19 -16.84
N PRO A 144 -68.46 6.44 -16.86
CA PRO A 144 -67.66 6.51 -15.65
C PRO A 144 -68.07 7.76 -14.86
N VAL A 145 -68.73 7.56 -13.72
CA VAL A 145 -68.87 8.61 -12.71
C VAL A 145 -67.47 8.87 -12.16
N VAL A 146 -66.84 9.94 -12.64
CA VAL A 146 -65.66 10.56 -12.02
C VAL A 146 -66.03 10.84 -10.57
N ARG A 147 -65.49 10.05 -9.64
CA ARG A 147 -65.70 10.24 -8.21
C ARG A 147 -64.85 11.42 -7.77
N ASP A 148 -65.54 12.50 -7.47
CA ASP A 148 -65.05 13.73 -6.83
C ASP A 148 -64.42 13.40 -5.47
N ASP A 149 -63.21 13.92 -5.23
CA ASP A 149 -62.45 13.78 -4.00
C ASP A 149 -63.04 14.67 -2.88
N GLY A 150 -63.80 14.09 -1.95
CA GLY A 150 -64.26 14.74 -0.71
C GLY A 150 -65.65 14.26 -0.30
N ASP A 151 -66.00 14.03 0.96
CA ASP A 151 -65.50 14.49 2.25
C ASP A 151 -65.73 13.41 3.34
N GLY A 152 -65.23 13.66 4.56
CA GLY A 152 -65.28 12.74 5.69
C GLY A 152 -66.47 12.92 6.65
N SER A 153 -66.65 11.89 7.50
CA SER A 153 -67.37 11.85 8.80
C SER A 153 -68.85 11.40 8.77
N SER A 154 -69.43 10.63 9.72
CA SER A 154 -68.98 9.79 10.86
C SER A 154 -70.18 9.00 11.48
N SER A 155 -69.87 7.86 12.14
CA SER A 155 -70.45 7.28 13.40
C SER A 155 -71.79 6.50 13.54
N SER A 156 -71.67 5.38 14.31
CA SER A 156 -72.65 4.65 15.19
C SER A 156 -73.50 3.52 14.56
N THR A 157 -73.68 2.28 15.03
CA THR A 157 -73.34 1.50 16.26
C THR A 157 -73.57 -0.02 16.02
N ASN A 158 -72.67 -0.86 16.53
CA ASN A 158 -72.75 -2.26 17.03
C ASN A 158 -73.16 -3.46 16.13
N ALA A 159 -72.29 -4.50 16.23
CA ALA A 159 -72.46 -5.95 15.95
C ALA A 159 -72.09 -6.48 14.54
N ASP A 160 -70.79 -6.78 14.31
CA ASP A 160 -70.30 -8.09 13.82
C ASP A 160 -68.75 -8.13 13.76
N GLU A 161 -68.15 -9.20 14.30
CA GLU A 161 -66.79 -9.23 14.89
C GLU A 161 -65.73 -10.11 14.16
N PRO A 162 -65.72 -10.24 12.82
CA PRO A 162 -64.45 -10.63 12.15
C PRO A 162 -64.15 -9.94 10.81
N MET A 163 -64.80 -8.81 10.48
CA MET A 163 -64.56 -8.06 9.22
C MET A 163 -64.01 -6.63 9.40
N GLN A 164 -63.79 -6.16 10.63
CA GLN A 164 -63.16 -4.85 10.90
C GLN A 164 -61.64 -4.88 10.91
N THR A 165 -61.00 -6.05 11.06
CA THR A 165 -59.54 -6.18 11.11
C THR A 165 -58.88 -5.82 9.78
N LEU A 166 -59.51 -6.10 8.63
CA LEU A 166 -58.96 -5.74 7.31
C LEU A 166 -59.22 -4.26 6.94
N ARG A 167 -60.34 -3.66 7.34
CA ARG A 167 -60.61 -2.23 7.10
C ARG A 167 -59.83 -1.29 8.01
N ASN A 168 -59.46 -1.74 9.21
CA ASN A 168 -58.64 -0.94 10.13
C ASN A 168 -57.15 -0.94 9.76
N PHE A 169 -56.67 -1.94 9.01
CA PHE A 169 -55.31 -1.93 8.46
C PHE A 169 -55.14 -0.91 7.31
N GLU A 170 -56.22 -0.63 6.57
CA GLU A 170 -56.18 0.31 5.44
C GLU A 170 -56.30 1.79 5.86
N ARG A 171 -56.89 2.08 7.03
CA ARG A 171 -56.93 3.44 7.61
C ARG A 171 -55.84 3.76 8.65
N SER A 172 -54.98 2.80 9.01
CA SER A 172 -53.95 2.96 10.05
C SER A 172 -52.52 3.09 9.53
N ILE A 173 -52.31 3.49 8.27
CA ILE A 173 -50.95 3.84 7.82
C ILE A 173 -50.72 5.34 8.09
N PRO A 174 -49.86 5.74 9.04
CA PRO A 174 -49.55 7.14 9.34
C PRO A 174 -48.54 7.76 8.35
N GLU A 175 -48.55 7.37 7.07
CA GLU A 175 -47.46 7.68 6.12
C GLU A 175 -47.53 9.08 5.48
N LEU A 176 -48.58 9.88 5.72
CA LEU A 176 -48.68 11.24 5.15
C LEU A 176 -48.37 12.38 6.12
N ASN A 177 -48.07 12.10 7.40
CA ASN A 177 -47.65 13.13 8.37
C ASN A 177 -46.27 12.88 9.02
N ILE A 178 -45.66 11.71 8.77
CA ILE A 178 -44.30 11.42 9.24
C ILE A 178 -43.24 12.02 8.31
N ARG A 179 -43.47 12.06 6.99
CA ARG A 179 -42.52 12.64 6.03
C ARG A 179 -42.18 14.11 6.31
N PRO A 180 -43.13 15.05 6.55
CA PRO A 180 -42.76 16.43 6.83
C PRO A 180 -42.06 16.61 8.18
N THR A 181 -42.44 15.84 9.21
CA THR A 181 -41.84 15.91 10.54
C THR A 181 -40.44 15.30 10.61
N ILE A 182 -40.20 14.16 9.94
CA ILE A 182 -38.86 13.58 9.78
C ILE A 182 -37.97 14.48 8.93
N THR A 183 -38.51 15.05 7.85
CA THR A 183 -37.72 15.96 6.99
C THR A 183 -37.35 17.22 7.77
N ASP A 184 -38.25 17.78 8.58
CA ASP A 184 -37.97 18.95 9.41
C ASP A 184 -37.00 18.65 10.56
N GLN A 185 -37.13 17.51 11.25
CA GLN A 185 -36.15 17.05 12.24
C GLN A 185 -34.76 16.81 11.61
N THR A 186 -34.72 16.26 10.41
CA THR A 186 -33.47 16.06 9.66
C THR A 186 -32.83 17.40 9.29
N LEU A 187 -33.62 18.36 8.81
CA LEU A 187 -33.16 19.72 8.50
C LEU A 187 -32.65 20.48 9.74
N GLN A 188 -33.34 20.37 10.87
CA GLN A 188 -32.92 20.97 12.13
C GLN A 188 -31.61 20.34 12.64
N TYR A 189 -31.47 19.02 12.52
CA TYR A 189 -30.26 18.30 12.90
C TYR A 189 -29.07 18.70 12.01
N VAL A 190 -29.27 18.79 10.69
CA VAL A 190 -28.26 19.28 9.74
C VAL A 190 -27.81 20.69 10.09
N ARG A 191 -28.73 21.63 10.33
CA ARG A 191 -28.38 23.01 10.76
C ARG A 191 -27.65 23.06 12.10
N SER A 192 -27.94 22.11 13.00
CA SER A 192 -27.24 21.97 14.28
C SER A 192 -25.80 21.50 14.07
N LEU A 193 -25.60 20.49 13.20
CA LEU A 193 -24.29 19.97 12.84
C LEU A 193 -23.45 21.03 12.13
N GLU A 194 -24.03 21.79 11.20
CA GLU A 194 -23.34 22.89 10.52
C GLU A 194 -22.86 23.97 11.50
N ARG A 195 -23.67 24.33 12.51
CA ARG A 195 -23.27 25.26 13.57
C ARG A 195 -22.15 24.68 14.44
N ARG A 196 -22.23 23.38 14.74
CA ARG A 196 -21.22 22.69 15.54
C ARG A 196 -19.89 22.56 14.80
N ILE A 197 -19.92 22.26 13.51
CA ILE A 197 -18.74 22.20 12.64
C ILE A 197 -18.09 23.58 12.57
N ARG A 198 -18.85 24.66 12.34
CA ARG A 198 -18.29 26.02 12.36
C ARG A 198 -17.64 26.39 13.68
N GLN A 199 -18.26 26.05 14.81
CA GLN A 199 -17.65 26.27 16.13
C GLN A 199 -16.34 25.49 16.29
N LEU A 200 -16.30 24.25 15.82
CA LEU A 200 -15.09 23.42 15.88
C LEU A 200 -14.00 23.91 14.93
N GLU A 201 -14.35 24.44 13.75
CA GLU A 201 -13.42 25.05 12.80
C GLU A 201 -12.85 26.37 13.33
N GLU A 202 -13.67 27.16 14.04
CA GLU A 202 -13.26 28.41 14.68
C GLU A 202 -12.39 28.15 15.93
N GLU A 203 -12.72 27.12 16.73
CA GLU A 203 -11.87 26.64 17.83
C GLU A 203 -10.53 26.06 17.32
N ASN A 204 -10.53 25.41 16.15
CA ASN A 204 -9.31 24.88 15.53
C ASN A 204 -8.45 25.98 14.88
N THR A 205 -9.08 27.02 14.33
CA THR A 205 -8.41 28.19 13.75
C THR A 205 -7.74 29.04 14.85
N THR A 206 -8.38 29.18 16.01
CA THR A 206 -7.78 29.90 17.15
C THR A 206 -6.62 29.14 17.83
N ARG A 207 -6.57 27.80 17.68
CA ARG A 207 -5.47 26.96 18.19
C ARG A 207 -4.25 26.85 17.28
N THR A 208 -4.34 27.31 16.03
CA THR A 208 -3.30 27.09 14.99
C THR A 208 -2.50 28.35 14.60
N THR A 209 -2.33 29.30 15.53
CA THR A 209 -1.31 30.37 15.37
C THR A 209 0.08 29.85 15.81
N PRO A 210 1.09 29.80 14.93
CA PRO A 210 2.41 29.26 15.27
C PRO A 210 3.34 30.35 15.83
N THR A 211 3.77 30.20 17.09
CA THR A 211 4.97 30.86 17.61
C THR A 211 6.15 29.88 17.57
N PRO A 212 7.32 30.26 17.02
CA PRO A 212 8.45 29.35 16.86
C PRO A 212 9.41 29.41 18.05
N GLN A 213 9.77 28.26 18.63
CA GLN A 213 11.14 27.97 19.10
C GLN A 213 11.31 26.52 19.60
N ALA A 214 12.47 25.95 19.26
CA ALA A 214 13.00 24.63 19.60
C ALA A 214 13.56 24.57 21.05
N PRO A 215 14.30 23.52 21.47
CA PRO A 215 14.00 22.09 21.50
C PRO A 215 14.17 21.46 22.92
N ALA A 216 13.74 20.20 23.04
CA ALA A 216 14.36 19.12 23.84
C ALA A 216 13.62 18.55 25.09
N GLN A 217 13.59 17.21 25.11
CA GLN A 217 13.67 16.26 26.25
C GLN A 217 12.40 15.74 26.96
N ASN A 218 12.18 14.43 26.77
CA ASN A 218 11.65 13.38 27.65
C ASN A 218 10.89 13.76 28.93
N ALA A 219 9.64 13.29 29.06
CA ALA A 219 9.17 12.49 30.19
C ALA A 219 7.76 11.92 29.91
N ALA A 220 7.54 10.67 30.31
CA ALA A 220 6.25 10.00 30.28
C ALA A 220 5.29 10.58 31.32
N THR A 221 4.01 10.76 30.95
CA THR A 221 2.81 10.43 31.74
C THR A 221 1.56 10.81 30.94
N GLY A 222 0.53 9.97 31.04
CA GLY A 222 -0.60 9.95 30.13
C GLY A 222 -1.52 11.17 30.19
N ALA A 223 -2.01 11.54 29.00
CA ALA A 223 -3.32 12.11 28.78
C ALA A 223 -3.73 11.70 27.37
N ALA A 224 -4.88 11.03 27.26
CA ALA A 224 -5.38 10.49 26.00
C ALA A 224 -5.68 11.62 24.99
N ASP A 225 -4.95 11.63 23.88
CA ASP A 225 -5.21 12.50 22.73
C ASP A 225 -6.51 12.08 22.01
N PRO A 226 -7.41 13.01 21.66
CA PRO A 226 -8.65 12.71 20.94
C PRO A 226 -8.41 12.58 19.43
N ILE A 227 -7.29 11.96 19.03
CA ILE A 227 -7.03 11.50 17.66
C ILE A 227 -7.33 9.98 17.53
N SER A 228 -7.62 9.31 18.66
CA SER A 228 -7.88 7.86 18.73
C SER A 228 -9.27 7.42 18.25
N GLY A 229 -9.84 8.08 17.23
CA GLY A 229 -11.10 7.67 16.58
C GLY A 229 -10.92 7.09 15.19
N ARG A 230 -9.77 7.34 14.54
CA ARG A 230 -9.43 6.73 13.25
C ARG A 230 -8.41 5.62 13.48
N PRO A 231 -8.59 4.42 12.90
CA PRO A 231 -7.57 3.39 12.94
C PRO A 231 -6.26 3.99 12.47
N GLU A 232 -5.17 3.72 13.18
CA GLU A 232 -3.83 4.22 12.84
C GLU A 232 -3.45 3.91 11.37
N ALA A 233 -3.98 2.82 10.82
CA ALA A 233 -3.89 2.46 9.41
C ALA A 233 -4.52 3.49 8.46
N VAL A 234 -5.64 4.10 8.85
CA VAL A 234 -6.33 5.16 8.09
C VAL A 234 -5.52 6.45 8.12
N VAL A 235 -4.91 6.80 9.26
CA VAL A 235 -4.02 7.96 9.35
C VAL A 235 -2.79 7.78 8.47
N ARG A 236 -2.17 6.60 8.52
CA ARG A 236 -1.06 6.24 7.62
C ARG A 236 -1.48 6.25 6.15
N ALA A 237 -2.65 5.72 5.82
CA ALA A 237 -3.17 5.71 4.45
C ALA A 237 -3.43 7.12 3.92
N LEU A 238 -4.01 7.99 4.76
CA LEU A 238 -4.22 9.40 4.41
C LEU A 238 -2.87 10.14 4.25
N GLN A 239 -1.88 9.88 5.09
CA GLN A 239 -0.52 10.43 4.93
C GLN A 239 0.15 9.94 3.63
N VAL A 240 -0.03 8.68 3.23
CA VAL A 240 0.50 8.16 1.96
C VAL A 240 -0.21 8.80 0.76
N LEU A 241 -1.53 8.99 0.83
CA LEU A 241 -2.30 9.67 -0.22
C LEU A 241 -1.91 11.15 -0.34
N GLU A 242 -1.68 11.84 0.78
CA GLU A 242 -1.19 13.22 0.85
C GLU A 242 0.21 13.34 0.21
N VAL A 243 1.13 12.43 0.56
CA VAL A 243 2.48 12.37 -0.05
C VAL A 243 2.39 12.09 -1.56
N ARG A 244 1.48 11.21 -1.99
CA ARG A 244 1.23 10.91 -3.40
C ARG A 244 0.67 12.12 -4.14
N GLU A 245 -0.26 12.86 -3.55
CA GLU A 245 -0.81 14.10 -4.11
C GLU A 245 0.26 15.20 -4.20
N GLN A 246 1.12 15.33 -3.19
CA GLN A 246 2.24 16.28 -3.18
C GLN A 246 3.27 15.96 -4.27
N LEU A 247 3.55 14.67 -4.51
CA LEU A 247 4.42 14.20 -5.60
C LEU A 247 3.78 14.42 -6.99
N GLU A 248 2.46 14.26 -7.12
CA GLU A 248 1.72 14.56 -8.35
C GLU A 248 1.62 16.07 -8.63
N ARG A 249 1.66 16.91 -7.58
CA ARG A 249 1.63 18.39 -7.69
C ARG A 249 3.00 19.03 -7.96
N ASP A 250 4.13 18.36 -7.70
CA ASP A 250 5.46 18.95 -7.87
C ASP A 250 5.75 19.24 -9.37
N PRO A 251 5.85 20.52 -9.79
CA PRO A 251 6.09 20.90 -11.18
C PRO A 251 7.45 20.42 -11.72
N ARG A 252 8.39 20.02 -10.84
CA ARG A 252 9.69 19.48 -11.24
C ARG A 252 9.60 18.10 -11.89
N HIS A 253 8.48 17.37 -11.71
CA HIS A 253 8.21 16.12 -12.42
C HIS A 253 7.48 16.33 -13.76
N ARG A 254 6.87 17.51 -13.96
CA ARG A 254 6.13 17.85 -15.19
C ARG A 254 6.98 18.62 -16.22
N GLY A 255 8.17 19.08 -15.83
CA GLY A 255 8.97 20.04 -16.59
C GLY A 255 10.03 19.49 -17.54
N HIS A 256 10.16 18.17 -17.75
CA HIS A 256 11.10 17.61 -18.73
C HIS A 256 10.41 17.05 -19.99
N ILE A 257 9.23 17.57 -20.32
CA ILE A 257 8.57 17.39 -21.62
C ILE A 257 8.71 18.70 -22.42
N ALA A 258 9.92 18.99 -22.88
CA ALA A 258 10.17 20.01 -23.90
C ALA A 258 11.49 19.73 -24.62
N LEU A 259 11.55 18.63 -25.38
CA LEU A 259 12.12 18.53 -26.72
C LEU A 259 12.30 17.04 -27.06
N GLY A 260 11.69 16.61 -28.17
CA GLY A 260 12.18 15.47 -28.93
C GLY A 260 11.52 14.12 -28.66
N ASP A 261 10.59 13.81 -29.56
CA ASP A 261 10.40 12.49 -30.17
C ASP A 261 9.59 11.41 -29.43
N SER A 262 8.35 11.25 -29.91
CA SER A 262 7.68 9.99 -30.21
C SER A 262 8.00 8.76 -29.34
N THR A 263 7.42 8.66 -28.15
CA THR A 263 6.93 7.38 -27.61
C THR A 263 5.98 7.66 -26.44
N SER A 264 4.86 6.95 -26.43
CA SER A 264 3.82 6.93 -25.39
C SER A 264 4.37 7.04 -23.96
N PRO A 265 3.72 7.79 -23.04
CA PRO A 265 4.09 7.79 -21.62
C PRO A 265 3.74 6.40 -21.07
N SER A 266 4.73 5.53 -21.07
CA SER A 266 4.58 4.11 -20.81
C SER A 266 4.36 3.89 -19.32
N GLY A 267 3.45 2.97 -18.96
CA GLY A 267 3.26 2.50 -17.58
C GLY A 267 4.56 2.00 -16.91
N ASP A 268 5.60 1.79 -17.72
CA ASP A 268 6.96 1.46 -17.32
C ASP A 268 7.57 2.45 -16.32
N ASP A 269 7.22 3.75 -16.35
CA ASP A 269 7.80 4.70 -15.40
C ASP A 269 7.19 4.58 -14.00
N ALA A 270 5.89 4.33 -13.90
CA ALA A 270 5.24 4.00 -12.62
C ALA A 270 5.72 2.65 -12.08
N GLU A 271 5.93 1.67 -12.96
CA GLU A 271 6.49 0.37 -12.62
C GLU A 271 7.93 0.48 -12.10
N LYS A 272 8.77 1.30 -12.73
CA LYS A 272 10.15 1.58 -12.28
C LYS A 272 10.18 2.24 -10.89
N VAL A 273 9.26 3.16 -10.61
CA VAL A 273 9.15 3.80 -9.28
C VAL A 273 8.78 2.77 -8.22
N LEU A 274 7.78 1.92 -8.50
CA LEU A 274 7.38 0.83 -7.60
C LEU A 274 8.53 -0.15 -7.35
N MET A 275 9.22 -0.59 -8.41
CA MET A 275 10.38 -1.47 -8.28
C MET A 275 11.49 -0.83 -7.44
N ARG A 276 11.77 0.46 -7.64
CA ARG A 276 12.78 1.18 -6.85
C ARG A 276 12.43 1.20 -5.37
N GLU A 277 11.17 1.46 -5.01
CA GLU A 277 10.74 1.43 -3.61
C GLU A 277 10.73 0.02 -3.01
N MET A 278 10.30 -0.99 -3.77
CA MET A 278 10.40 -2.39 -3.34
C MET A 278 11.86 -2.80 -3.09
N CYS A 279 12.79 -2.36 -3.95
CA CYS A 279 14.23 -2.56 -3.77
C CYS A 279 14.76 -1.85 -2.51
N ASN A 280 14.36 -0.59 -2.29
CA ASN A 280 14.77 0.20 -1.13
C ASN A 280 14.34 -0.42 0.20
N VAL A 281 13.09 -0.92 0.28
CA VAL A 281 12.56 -1.60 1.47
C VAL A 281 13.36 -2.87 1.76
N MET A 282 13.66 -3.68 0.75
CA MET A 282 14.44 -4.90 0.97
C MET A 282 15.90 -4.59 1.32
N TRP A 283 16.52 -3.58 0.72
CA TRP A 283 17.89 -3.20 1.09
C TRP A 283 18.00 -2.76 2.55
N ARG A 284 17.01 -2.00 3.04
CA ARG A 284 16.90 -1.63 4.46
C ARG A 284 16.63 -2.82 5.38
N ASN A 285 15.84 -3.80 4.93
CA ASN A 285 15.44 -4.96 5.74
C ASN A 285 16.41 -6.15 5.64
N GLY A 286 17.21 -6.24 4.58
CA GLY A 286 18.15 -7.34 4.33
C GLY A 286 19.31 -7.37 5.32
N GLY A 287 19.74 -6.20 5.83
CA GLY A 287 20.70 -6.11 6.93
C GLY A 287 20.15 -6.58 8.28
N LYS A 288 18.83 -6.81 8.39
CA LYS A 288 18.14 -7.31 9.60
C LYS A 288 17.82 -8.81 9.54
N MET A 289 17.93 -9.43 8.36
CA MET A 289 17.60 -10.86 8.19
C MET A 289 18.70 -11.79 8.72
N ASP A 290 19.97 -11.35 8.75
CA ASP A 290 21.09 -12.11 9.34
C ASP A 290 20.87 -12.45 10.82
N ASP A 291 20.13 -11.63 11.59
CA ASP A 291 19.89 -11.87 13.03
C ASP A 291 18.77 -12.89 13.32
N THR A 292 18.03 -13.35 12.30
CA THR A 292 16.86 -14.23 12.49
C THR A 292 17.03 -15.65 11.95
N SER A 293 18.14 -15.95 11.28
CA SER A 293 18.39 -17.30 10.72
C SER A 293 19.26 -18.22 11.57
N SER A 294 19.65 -17.83 12.79
CA SER A 294 20.54 -18.65 13.65
C SER A 294 19.84 -19.59 14.64
N ASN A 295 18.53 -19.81 14.55
CA ASN A 295 17.83 -20.86 15.32
C ASN A 295 17.48 -22.05 14.41
N GLU A 296 18.48 -22.85 14.04
CA GLU A 296 18.26 -24.28 13.77
C GLU A 296 18.42 -25.04 15.09
N PRO A 297 17.49 -25.94 15.48
CA PRO A 297 17.69 -26.79 16.64
C PRO A 297 18.76 -27.83 16.31
N GLU A 298 19.82 -27.83 17.10
CA GLU A 298 20.82 -28.89 17.21
C GLU A 298 20.10 -30.23 17.45
N MET A 299 20.14 -31.12 16.47
CA MET A 299 19.73 -32.52 16.65
C MET A 299 20.95 -33.29 17.15
N ASP A 300 20.97 -33.56 18.44
CA ASP A 300 21.89 -34.49 19.09
C ASP A 300 21.53 -35.95 18.73
N CYS A 301 22.58 -36.70 18.36
CA CYS A 301 22.70 -38.16 18.12
C CYS A 301 22.02 -38.79 16.89
#